data_AF-A0AAV6SIY3-F1
#
_entry.id   AF-A0AAV6SIY3-F1
#
_cell.length_a   1.000
_cell.length_b   1.000
_cell.length_c   1.000
_cell.angle_alpha   90.00
_cell.angle_beta   90.00
_cell.angle_gamma   90.00
#
_symmetry.space_group_name_H-M   'P 1'
#
loop_
_entity.id
_entity.type
_entity.pdbx_description
1 polymer ?
#
loop_
_entity_poly.entity_id
_entity_poly.type
_entity_poly.pdbx_seq_one_letter_code
_entity_poly.pdbx_strand_id
1 'polypeptide(L)'
;MAARSSSSDGKERLSSPVDLNYSDSFCDLSDSFLVARDYFKKTPTVGPLAILKDQFLSDSPARDILNYVSDFRSRLHRAHDLARENLERAQGKMKAWYDRKAVVRHFEVFDQILVLLPIPGSALQARYSGPYELGYLVVTVVQNVTKNS
;
A
#
# COMPACT_ATOMS: atom_id res chain seq x y z
N MET A 1 -48.33 35.28 -17.64
CA MET A 1 -49.59 35.06 -16.90
C MET A 1 -49.73 33.55 -16.66
N ALA A 2 -50.04 33.17 -15.42
CA ALA A 2 -50.07 31.82 -14.83
C ALA A 2 -51.14 30.88 -15.46
N ALA A 3 -51.32 29.58 -15.14
CA ALA A 3 -51.03 28.74 -13.96
C ALA A 3 -51.09 27.22 -14.35
N ARG A 4 -50.26 26.31 -13.76
CA ARG A 4 -50.56 25.26 -12.71
C ARG A 4 -51.75 24.32 -13.02
N SER A 5 -51.75 22.99 -12.76
CA SER A 5 -51.21 22.20 -11.63
C SER A 5 -51.21 20.64 -11.84
N SER A 6 -50.20 19.97 -11.26
CA SER A 6 -50.11 18.64 -10.57
C SER A 6 -51.02 17.42 -10.89
N SER A 7 -50.45 16.21 -11.04
CA SER A 7 -50.34 15.16 -9.99
C SER A 7 -49.70 13.82 -10.47
N SER A 8 -48.81 13.27 -9.64
CA SER A 8 -48.47 11.85 -9.35
C SER A 8 -48.54 10.74 -10.42
N ASP A 9 -47.41 10.06 -10.66
CA ASP A 9 -47.31 8.61 -10.37
C ASP A 9 -45.85 8.11 -10.35
N GLY A 10 -45.55 7.22 -9.41
CA GLY A 10 -44.20 6.72 -9.12
C GLY A 10 -43.75 5.58 -10.03
N LYS A 11 -42.43 5.41 -10.17
CA LYS A 11 -41.80 4.10 -10.45
C LYS A 11 -40.35 4.07 -9.95
N GLU A 12 -40.23 3.40 -8.83
CA GLU A 12 -39.24 2.37 -8.48
C GLU A 12 -37.75 2.59 -8.82
N ARG A 13 -36.99 2.65 -7.72
CA ARG A 13 -35.58 2.28 -7.59
C ARG A 13 -35.29 0.98 -8.34
N LEU A 14 -34.36 1.02 -9.30
CA LEU A 14 -33.40 -0.08 -9.42
C LEU A 14 -32.16 0.30 -8.61
N SER A 15 -32.07 -0.34 -7.45
CA SER A 15 -30.85 -0.53 -6.68
C SER A 15 -29.75 -1.10 -7.57
N SER A 16 -28.72 -0.31 -7.86
CA SER A 16 -27.44 -0.87 -8.31
C SER A 16 -26.78 -1.57 -7.11
N PRO A 17 -26.12 -2.73 -7.31
CA PRO A 17 -25.54 -3.50 -6.23
C PRO A 17 -24.48 -2.68 -5.50
N VAL A 18 -24.70 -2.49 -4.20
CA VAL A 18 -23.61 -2.31 -3.24
C VAL A 18 -22.77 -3.59 -3.25
N ASP A 19 -21.53 -3.46 -2.77
CA ASP A 19 -20.64 -4.53 -2.29
C ASP A 19 -19.50 -4.88 -3.28
N LEU A 20 -18.21 -4.72 -3.00
CA LEU A 20 -17.48 -4.66 -1.73
C LEU A 20 -16.07 -4.01 -1.92
N ASN A 21 -15.69 -3.21 -0.92
CA ASN A 21 -14.33 -3.09 -0.37
C ASN A 21 -13.26 -2.29 -1.14
N TYR A 22 -13.40 -0.96 -1.07
CA TYR A 22 -12.30 0.00 -1.28
C TYR A 22 -11.40 0.16 -0.02
N SER A 23 -11.81 -0.39 1.12
CA SER A 23 -11.11 -0.29 2.41
C SER A 23 -10.22 -1.49 2.77
N ASP A 24 -10.43 -2.66 2.18
CA ASP A 24 -9.84 -3.90 2.72
C ASP A 24 -8.32 -4.03 2.51
N SER A 25 -7.74 -3.35 1.51
CA SER A 25 -6.30 -3.50 1.24
C SER A 25 -5.39 -2.65 2.11
N PHE A 26 -5.93 -1.73 2.93
CA PHE A 26 -5.15 -0.99 3.94
C PHE A 26 -5.42 -1.50 5.37
N CYS A 27 -6.57 -2.14 5.62
CA CYS A 27 -6.99 -2.61 6.94
C CYS A 27 -6.37 -3.96 7.38
N ASP A 28 -5.76 -4.72 6.47
CA ASP A 28 -5.07 -5.98 6.84
C ASP A 28 -3.93 -5.76 7.86
N LEU A 29 -3.35 -4.55 7.93
CA LEU A 29 -2.34 -4.20 8.94
C LEU A 29 -2.97 -3.73 10.26
N SER A 30 -4.12 -3.06 10.24
CA SER A 30 -4.75 -2.51 11.46
C SER A 30 -5.34 -3.60 12.35
N ASP A 31 -5.91 -4.65 11.75
CA ASP A 31 -6.53 -5.74 12.52
C ASP A 31 -5.47 -6.61 13.21
N SER A 32 -4.31 -6.79 12.58
CA SER A 32 -3.14 -7.43 13.22
C SER A 32 -2.64 -6.65 14.44
N PHE A 33 -2.73 -5.32 14.40
CA PHE A 33 -2.29 -4.42 15.47
C PHE A 33 -3.25 -4.42 16.66
N LEU A 34 -4.56 -4.56 16.40
CA LEU A 34 -5.59 -4.63 17.44
C LEU A 34 -5.54 -5.94 18.23
N VAL A 35 -5.29 -7.07 17.57
CA VAL A 35 -5.10 -8.38 18.23
C VAL A 35 -3.88 -8.36 19.15
N ALA A 36 -2.77 -7.77 18.70
CA ALA A 36 -1.57 -7.63 19.52
C ALA A 36 -1.82 -6.76 20.77
N ARG A 37 -2.60 -5.68 20.65
CA ARG A 37 -2.90 -4.77 21.76
C ARG A 37 -3.65 -5.44 22.91
N ASP A 38 -4.61 -6.30 22.61
CA ASP A 38 -5.40 -7.00 23.63
C ASP A 38 -4.63 -8.16 24.27
N TYR A 39 -3.69 -8.77 23.55
CA TYR A 39 -2.79 -9.79 24.10
C TYR A 39 -1.87 -9.21 25.18
N PHE A 40 -1.40 -7.96 25.03
CA PHE A 40 -0.53 -7.28 25.99
C PHE A 40 -1.23 -6.81 27.29
N LYS A 41 -2.57 -6.80 27.35
CA LYS A 41 -3.31 -6.36 28.55
C LYS A 41 -3.55 -7.47 29.58
N LYS A 42 -3.33 -8.74 29.23
CA LYS A 42 -3.84 -9.89 30.01
C LYS A 42 -2.79 -10.65 30.84
N THR A 43 -1.53 -10.22 30.83
CA THR A 43 -0.46 -10.83 31.63
C THR A 43 -0.13 -9.98 32.86
N PRO A 44 -0.01 -10.57 34.08
CA PRO A 44 0.47 -9.85 35.25
C PRO A 44 1.84 -9.22 34.93
N THR A 45 2.04 -7.99 35.39
CA THR A 45 3.13 -7.06 35.04
C THR A 45 4.50 -7.55 35.50
N VAL A 46 5.00 -8.60 34.87
CA VAL A 46 6.43 -8.78 34.64
C VAL A 46 6.72 -7.97 33.40
N GLY A 47 7.39 -6.81 33.54
CA GLY A 47 7.67 -5.95 32.40
C GLY A 47 8.36 -6.76 31.29
N PRO A 48 8.15 -6.43 30.00
CA PRO A 48 8.77 -7.17 28.89
C PRO A 48 10.30 -7.27 29.06
N LEU A 49 10.92 -6.28 29.69
CA LEU A 49 12.34 -6.27 30.05
C LEU A 49 12.72 -7.24 31.18
N ALA A 50 11.85 -7.49 32.15
CA ALA A 50 12.11 -8.43 33.24
C ALA A 50 12.06 -9.89 32.73
N ILE A 51 11.13 -10.19 31.82
CA ILE A 51 11.05 -11.51 31.14
C ILE A 51 12.29 -11.74 30.28
N LEU A 52 12.72 -10.72 29.52
CA LEU A 52 13.93 -10.79 28.72
C LEU A 52 15.19 -10.91 29.60
N LYS A 53 15.24 -10.18 30.71
CA LYS A 53 16.34 -10.26 31.68
C LYS A 53 16.49 -11.68 32.23
N ASP A 54 15.39 -12.31 32.67
CA ASP A 54 15.44 -13.65 33.23
C ASP A 54 15.84 -14.70 32.18
N GLN A 55 15.44 -14.52 30.91
CA GLN A 55 15.89 -15.39 29.81
C GLN A 55 17.36 -15.17 29.43
N PHE A 56 17.84 -13.92 29.40
CA PHE A 56 19.23 -13.59 29.03
C PHE A 56 20.23 -13.93 30.13
N LEU A 57 19.81 -13.85 31.40
CA LEU A 57 20.64 -14.18 32.57
C LEU A 57 20.49 -15.64 33.00
N SER A 58 19.57 -16.40 32.42
CA SER A 58 19.53 -17.85 32.64
C SER A 58 20.79 -18.48 32.03
N ASP A 59 21.54 -19.23 32.83
CA ASP A 59 22.74 -19.96 32.39
C ASP A 59 22.35 -20.98 31.31
N SER A 60 22.37 -20.53 30.05
CA SER A 60 22.24 -21.45 28.93
C SER A 60 23.50 -22.31 28.89
N PRO A 61 23.39 -23.63 28.67
CA PRO A 61 24.59 -24.46 28.51
C PRO A 61 25.44 -23.84 27.39
N ALA A 62 26.75 -23.74 27.60
CA ALA A 62 27.69 -23.13 26.67
C ALA A 62 27.48 -23.71 25.26
N ARG A 63 26.63 -23.06 24.46
CA ARG A 63 26.33 -23.51 23.11
C ARG A 63 27.59 -23.28 22.32
N ASP A 64 27.99 -24.27 21.55
CA ASP A 64 29.06 -24.11 20.59
C ASP A 64 28.76 -22.89 19.70
N ILE A 65 29.67 -21.92 19.74
CA ILE A 65 29.52 -20.60 19.10
C ILE A 65 29.28 -20.77 17.60
N LEU A 66 29.89 -21.80 16.99
CA LEU A 66 29.74 -22.07 15.57
C LEU A 66 28.30 -22.46 15.22
N ASN A 67 27.66 -23.30 16.02
CA ASN A 67 26.27 -23.69 15.83
C ASN A 67 25.33 -22.48 16.00
N TYR A 68 25.57 -21.64 17.02
CA TYR A 68 24.79 -20.42 17.21
C TYR A 68 24.89 -19.46 16.01
N VAL A 69 26.10 -19.20 15.52
CA VAL A 69 26.32 -18.31 14.37
C VAL A 69 25.68 -18.87 13.10
N SER A 70 25.75 -20.19 12.91
CA SER A 70 25.09 -20.88 11.78
C SER A 70 23.57 -20.74 11.83
N ASP A 71 22.97 -21.01 12.98
CA ASP A 71 21.52 -20.86 13.20
C ASP A 71 21.06 -19.42 13.04
N PHE A 72 21.84 -18.47 13.55
CA PHE A 72 21.54 -17.04 13.44
C PHE A 72 21.53 -16.58 11.97
N ARG A 73 22.55 -16.97 11.19
CA ARG A 73 22.60 -16.68 9.75
C ARG A 73 21.42 -17.28 9.01
N SER A 74 21.10 -18.55 9.30
CA SER A 74 19.97 -19.26 8.69
C SER A 74 18.64 -18.55 8.96
N ARG A 75 18.43 -18.08 10.20
CA ARG A 75 17.25 -17.30 10.57
C ARG A 75 17.21 -15.94 9.87
N LEU A 76 18.34 -15.27 9.73
CA LEU A 76 18.43 -13.98 9.03
C LEU A 76 18.07 -14.13 7.55
N HIS A 77 18.62 -15.15 6.88
CA HIS A 77 18.28 -15.46 5.50
C HIS A 77 16.78 -15.75 5.34
N ARG A 78 16.21 -16.59 6.21
CA ARG A 78 14.78 -16.88 6.18
C ARG A 78 13.92 -15.63 6.40
N ALA A 79 14.29 -14.75 7.33
CA ALA A 79 13.57 -13.50 7.56
C ALA A 79 13.65 -12.56 6.35
N HIS A 80 14.82 -12.48 5.71
CA HIS A 80 15.03 -11.72 4.49
C HIS A 80 14.16 -12.24 3.33
N ASP A 81 14.10 -13.55 3.13
CA ASP A 81 13.30 -14.17 2.07
C ASP A 81 11.80 -13.90 2.27
N LEU A 82 11.31 -13.99 3.51
CA LEU A 82 9.94 -13.63 3.86
C LEU A 82 9.64 -12.14 3.63
N ALA A 83 10.58 -11.26 3.99
CA ALA A 83 10.44 -9.82 3.74
C ALA A 83 10.37 -9.53 2.23
N ARG A 84 11.19 -10.21 1.43
CA ARG A 84 11.20 -10.10 -0.04
C ARG A 84 9.88 -10.57 -0.65
N GLU A 85 9.39 -11.73 -0.26
CA GLU A 85 8.11 -12.26 -0.75
C GLU A 85 6.94 -11.31 -0.44
N ASN A 86 6.90 -10.78 0.78
CA ASN A 86 5.88 -9.81 1.17
C ASN A 86 5.98 -8.51 0.38
N LEU A 87 7.20 -8.03 0.12
CA LEU A 87 7.44 -6.85 -0.70
C LEU A 87 6.96 -7.07 -2.14
N GLU A 88 7.29 -8.21 -2.75
CA GLU A 88 6.85 -8.57 -4.11
C GLU A 88 5.31 -8.63 -4.21
N ARG A 89 4.67 -9.24 -3.20
CA ARG A 89 3.20 -9.29 -3.11
C ARG A 89 2.58 -7.90 -2.98
N ALA A 90 3.14 -7.03 -2.13
CA ALA A 90 2.67 -5.67 -1.94
C ALA A 90 2.84 -4.84 -3.23
N GLN A 91 4.00 -4.94 -3.89
CA GLN A 91 4.27 -4.27 -5.17
C GLN A 91 3.29 -4.71 -6.27
N GLY A 92 2.99 -6.01 -6.36
CA GLY A 92 2.00 -6.53 -7.31
C GLY A 92 0.60 -5.94 -7.08
N LYS A 93 0.14 -5.91 -5.82
CA LYS A 93 -1.13 -5.26 -5.44
C LYS A 93 -1.12 -3.78 -5.80
N MET A 94 -0.09 -3.04 -5.41
CA MET A 94 0.03 -1.60 -5.71
C MET A 94 -0.05 -1.34 -7.21
N LYS A 95 0.71 -2.07 -8.03
CA LYS A 95 0.70 -1.94 -9.49
C LYS A 95 -0.70 -2.16 -10.05
N ALA A 96 -1.38 -3.24 -9.67
CA ALA A 96 -2.74 -3.51 -10.14
C ALA A 96 -3.74 -2.41 -9.77
N TRP A 97 -3.62 -1.83 -8.58
CA TRP A 97 -4.47 -0.75 -8.11
C TRP A 97 -4.22 0.57 -8.85
N TYR A 98 -2.95 0.97 -9.02
CA TYR A 98 -2.61 2.22 -9.69
C TYR A 98 -2.76 2.15 -11.22
N ASP A 99 -2.53 0.99 -11.83
CA ASP A 99 -2.73 0.78 -13.26
C ASP A 99 -4.22 0.77 -13.65
N ARG A 100 -5.15 0.56 -12.70
CA ARG A 100 -6.60 0.47 -12.96
C ARG A 100 -7.16 1.68 -13.69
N LYS A 101 -6.63 2.88 -13.43
CA LYS A 101 -7.07 4.13 -14.08
C LYS A 101 -6.08 4.62 -15.13
N ALA A 102 -5.06 3.83 -15.45
CA ALA A 102 -4.09 4.17 -16.46
C ALA A 102 -4.69 3.97 -17.85
N VAL A 103 -4.44 4.91 -18.74
CA VAL A 103 -5.00 4.91 -20.10
C VAL A 103 -3.84 5.02 -21.09
N VAL A 104 -3.90 4.21 -22.15
CA VAL A 104 -3.00 4.33 -23.28
C VAL A 104 -3.35 5.62 -24.02
N ARG A 105 -2.40 6.55 -24.10
CA ARG A 105 -2.56 7.80 -24.85
C ARG A 105 -1.56 7.84 -25.99
N HIS A 106 -2.05 8.33 -27.13
CA HIS A 106 -1.25 8.59 -28.31
C HIS A 106 -0.96 10.09 -28.30
N PHE A 107 0.31 10.44 -28.43
CA PHE A 107 0.73 11.83 -28.54
C PHE A 107 1.33 12.07 -29.92
N GLU A 108 0.97 13.19 -30.51
CA GLU A 108 1.45 13.62 -31.82
C GLU A 108 2.69 14.53 -31.70
N VAL A 109 3.36 14.70 -32.84
CA VAL A 109 4.49 15.62 -32.92
C VAL A 109 3.98 17.03 -32.60
N PHE A 110 4.74 17.78 -31.82
CA PHE A 110 4.40 19.10 -31.29
C PHE A 110 3.33 19.14 -30.18
N ASP A 111 2.85 18.00 -29.68
CA ASP A 111 2.03 18.01 -28.46
C ASP A 111 2.85 18.49 -27.25
N GLN A 112 2.21 19.33 -26.45
CA GLN A 112 2.77 19.82 -25.19
C GLN A 112 2.43 18.88 -24.04
N ILE A 113 3.43 18.23 -23.48
CA ILE A 113 3.26 17.24 -22.40
C ILE A 113 3.97 17.65 -21.11
N LEU A 114 3.42 17.20 -19.98
CA LEU A 114 4.06 17.27 -18.67
C LEU A 114 4.66 15.91 -18.32
N VAL A 115 5.89 15.92 -17.82
CA VAL A 115 6.60 14.71 -17.38
C VAL A 115 6.62 14.68 -15.86
N LEU A 116 6.27 13.52 -15.28
CA LEU A 116 6.36 13.27 -13.85
C LEU A 116 7.75 12.73 -13.50
N LEU A 117 8.54 13.52 -12.78
CA LEU A 117 9.92 13.19 -12.42
C LEU A 117 10.03 12.89 -10.91
N PRO A 118 10.70 11.80 -10.50
CA PRO A 118 10.93 11.51 -9.09
C PRO A 118 11.87 12.55 -8.47
N ILE A 119 11.63 12.89 -7.19
CA ILE A 119 12.50 13.81 -6.46
C ILE A 119 13.59 13.01 -5.74
N PRO A 120 14.88 13.23 -6.04
CA PRO A 120 15.96 12.51 -5.36
C PRO A 120 15.92 12.84 -3.86
N GLY A 121 16.06 11.80 -3.03
CA GLY A 121 15.98 11.91 -1.57
C GLY A 121 14.57 11.82 -0.98
N SER A 122 13.53 11.69 -1.81
CA SER A 122 12.16 11.50 -1.34
C SER A 122 11.50 10.31 -2.04
N ALA A 123 11.32 9.21 -1.30
CA ALA A 123 10.92 7.91 -1.86
C ALA A 123 9.51 7.89 -2.48
N LEU A 124 8.67 8.89 -2.21
CA LEU A 124 7.27 8.95 -2.65
C LEU A 124 6.85 10.33 -3.21
N GLN A 125 7.80 11.21 -3.49
CA GLN A 125 7.50 12.50 -4.09
C GLN A 125 7.99 12.56 -5.53
N ALA A 126 7.14 13.10 -6.39
CA ALA A 126 7.45 13.39 -7.77
C ALA A 126 6.94 14.79 -8.11
N ARG A 127 7.60 15.44 -9.07
CA ARG A 127 7.22 16.77 -9.56
C ARG A 127 6.84 16.68 -11.04
N TYR A 128 5.82 17.42 -11.44
CA TYR A 128 5.56 17.65 -12.85
C TYR A 128 6.56 18.70 -13.38
N SER A 129 7.07 18.45 -14.58
CA SER A 129 7.95 19.37 -15.30
C SER A 129 7.49 19.49 -16.75
N GLY A 130 7.63 20.67 -17.34
CA GLY A 130 7.13 21.00 -18.68
C GLY A 130 6.14 22.18 -18.66
N PRO A 131 5.61 22.58 -19.82
CA PRO A 131 5.36 21.75 -21.01
C PRO A 131 6.60 21.47 -21.88
N TYR A 132 6.71 20.25 -22.37
CA TYR A 132 7.68 19.82 -23.37
C TYR A 132 6.98 19.52 -24.69
N GLU A 133 7.59 19.92 -25.80
CA GLU A 133 7.11 19.58 -27.14
C GLU A 133 7.71 18.25 -27.59
N LEU A 134 6.87 17.36 -28.12
CA LEU A 134 7.31 16.08 -28.64
C LEU A 134 7.90 16.21 -30.04
N GLY A 135 9.12 15.69 -30.24
CA GLY A 135 9.77 15.64 -31.55
C GLY A 135 9.42 14.41 -32.39
N TYR A 136 8.69 13.44 -31.82
CA TYR A 136 8.28 12.20 -32.49
C TYR A 136 7.02 11.62 -31.84
N LEU A 137 6.28 10.82 -32.60
CA LEU A 137 5.09 10.10 -32.12
C LEU A 137 5.46 9.13 -31.00
N VAL A 138 4.79 9.20 -29.86
CA VAL A 138 5.01 8.29 -28.73
C VAL A 138 3.68 7.75 -28.21
N VAL A 139 3.62 6.44 -28.01
CA VAL A 139 2.53 5.79 -27.29
C VAL A 139 2.99 5.48 -25.88
N THR A 140 2.34 6.06 -24.88
CA THR A 140 2.66 5.80 -23.46
C THR A 140 1.40 5.54 -22.65
N VAL A 141 1.57 4.80 -21.55
CA VAL A 141 0.52 4.58 -20.56
C VAL A 141 0.63 5.67 -19.52
N VAL A 142 -0.41 6.50 -19.39
CA VAL A 142 -0.44 7.63 -18.46
C VAL A 142 -1.47 7.37 -17.38
N GLN A 143 -1.13 7.61 -16.11
CA GLN A 143 -2.07 7.55 -15.00
C GLN A 143 -2.93 8.82 -14.96
N ASN A 144 -4.25 8.67 -14.88
CA ASN A 144 -5.16 9.81 -14.75
C ASN A 144 -5.12 10.38 -13.33
N VAL A 145 -4.60 11.60 -13.19
CA VAL A 145 -4.63 12.35 -11.92
C VAL A 145 -5.78 13.35 -11.98
N THR A 146 -6.88 13.05 -11.31
CA THR A 146 -7.97 14.01 -11.09
C THR A 146 -7.60 14.91 -9.92
N LYS A 147 -7.63 16.23 -10.10
CA LYS A 147 -7.59 17.17 -8.98
C LYS A 147 -8.89 16.97 -8.18
N ASN A 148 -8.77 16.52 -6.94
CA ASN A 148 -9.88 16.64 -5.99
C ASN A 148 -9.90 18.12 -5.56
N SER A 149 -10.89 18.85 -6.09
CA SER A 149 -11.24 20.21 -5.64
C SER A 149 -12.03 20.18 -4.36
#